data_AF-A0A1Q6T0A9-F1
#
_entry.id   AF-A0A1Q6T0A9-F1
#
_cell.length_a   1.000
_cell.length_b   1.000
_cell.length_c   1.000
_cell.angle_alpha   90.00
_cell.angle_beta   90.00
_cell.angle_gamma   90.00
#
_symmetry.space_group_name_H-M   'P 1'
#
loop_
_entity.id
_entity.type
_entity.pdbx_description
1 polymer ?
#
loop_
_entity_poly.entity_id
_entity_poly.type
_entity_poly.pdbx_seq_one_letter_code
_entity_poly.pdbx_strand_id
1 'polypeptide(L)'
;MSVFSIFKFIKDRLATVSDVSIQGSASPISCNVKKGCCYNSTQIPDLSLLIEKAFPSKNGLYPHEILMLSYATDYKIDLNDNYYQSFWCDKYGVTNPISILESLIKRGFIVNGGVRQTIEKFTISKLKEELKSIKEKTVGSRQDLIDRLLSMPEDILEQKYLVRYFQLTALGKNELQENQYVSYLHKNNFMSIWELNQMLHKEHKNYRDCIWEYFNKKSLEEASRYNFGIYRCIRFDMGRFLLEENKFKEALYFFCEVFKYDNSLLDNSAKYFLEEKDEQSFFIELNERVASFFEDIMQAPKLLKYFADIHKKMQVSELEFQSLLWDNFNRIKTEFCMFTNEELVKIIGYEQQHKSKELKSLYNSAKRREKSK
;
A
#
# COMPACT_ATOMS: atom_id res chain seq x y z
N MET A 1 -25.30 -5.72 -32.34
CA MET A 1 -25.45 -4.37 -31.74
C MET A 1 -24.69 -3.42 -32.65
N SER A 2 -25.29 -2.33 -33.14
CA SER A 2 -24.54 -1.39 -33.99
C SER A 2 -23.48 -0.68 -33.15
N VAL A 3 -22.37 -0.30 -33.77
CA VAL A 3 -21.24 0.39 -33.12
C VAL A 3 -21.69 1.67 -32.40
N PHE A 4 -22.69 2.36 -32.93
CA PHE A 4 -23.38 3.48 -32.26
C PHE A 4 -23.99 3.11 -30.91
N SER A 5 -24.48 1.88 -30.71
CA SER A 5 -25.06 1.42 -29.44
C SER A 5 -23.99 1.14 -28.38
N ILE A 6 -22.79 0.70 -28.76
CA ILE A 6 -21.69 0.48 -27.81
C ILE A 6 -21.08 1.84 -27.43
N PHE A 7 -20.78 2.70 -28.41
CA PHE A 7 -20.27 4.05 -28.14
C PHE A 7 -21.25 4.91 -27.34
N LYS A 8 -22.55 4.86 -27.65
CA LYS A 8 -23.58 5.57 -26.89
C LYS A 8 -23.75 4.99 -25.48
N PHE A 9 -23.72 3.66 -25.32
CA PHE A 9 -23.80 3.02 -24.00
C PHE A 9 -22.61 3.38 -23.10
N ILE A 10 -21.39 3.38 -23.64
CA ILE A 10 -20.17 3.77 -22.92
C ILE A 10 -20.23 5.25 -22.51
N LYS A 11 -20.63 6.12 -23.44
CA LYS A 11 -20.71 7.57 -23.21
C LYS A 11 -21.82 7.94 -22.23
N ASP A 12 -23.00 7.32 -22.32
CA ASP A 12 -24.13 7.53 -21.41
C ASP A 12 -23.82 7.01 -19.98
N ARG A 13 -23.03 5.94 -19.85
CA ARG A 13 -22.56 5.40 -18.56
C ARG A 13 -21.50 6.27 -17.90
N LEU A 14 -20.53 6.76 -18.66
CA LEU A 14 -19.49 7.64 -18.13
C LEU A 14 -20.05 9.02 -17.78
N ALA A 15 -21.06 9.50 -18.53
CA ALA A 15 -21.81 10.72 -18.22
C ALA A 15 -22.51 10.67 -16.85
N THR A 16 -23.06 9.51 -16.46
CA THR A 16 -23.68 9.34 -15.13
C THR A 16 -22.70 9.37 -13.96
N VAL A 17 -21.39 9.29 -14.21
CA VAL A 17 -20.32 9.39 -13.19
C VAL A 17 -19.72 10.81 -13.14
N SER A 18 -19.94 11.63 -14.16
CA SER A 18 -19.24 12.91 -14.36
C SER A 18 -19.99 14.17 -13.89
N ASP A 19 -21.15 14.07 -13.23
CA ASP A 19 -21.87 15.24 -12.68
C ASP A 19 -21.25 15.80 -11.38
N VAL A 20 -19.91 15.87 -11.33
CA VAL A 20 -19.18 16.75 -10.41
C VAL A 20 -18.08 17.44 -11.22
N SER A 21 -18.40 18.62 -11.72
CA SER A 21 -17.52 19.47 -12.51
C SER A 21 -16.44 20.12 -11.65
N ILE A 22 -15.17 19.94 -12.01
CA ILE A 22 -14.09 20.87 -11.62
C ILE A 22 -13.18 21.09 -12.84
N GLN A 23 -13.14 22.34 -13.30
CA GLN A 23 -12.28 22.82 -14.38
C GLN A 23 -10.82 22.95 -13.92
N GLY A 24 -9.88 22.57 -14.79
CA GLY A 24 -8.46 22.83 -14.60
C GLY A 24 -7.60 22.26 -15.73
N SER A 25 -7.13 23.15 -16.60
CA SER A 25 -6.29 22.88 -17.78
C SER A 25 -4.80 22.80 -17.43
N ALA A 26 -4.08 21.80 -17.95
CA ALA A 26 -2.65 21.91 -18.31
C ALA A 26 -2.20 20.73 -19.21
N SER A 27 -1.36 21.06 -20.20
CA SER A 27 -0.86 20.23 -21.31
C SER A 27 0.23 19.19 -20.91
N PRO A 28 0.51 18.16 -21.75
CA PRO A 28 1.22 16.96 -21.34
C PRO A 28 2.75 17.05 -21.50
N ILE A 29 3.50 16.52 -20.53
CA ILE A 29 4.93 16.21 -20.63
C ILE A 29 5.06 14.68 -20.67
N SER A 30 5.74 14.15 -21.69
CA SER A 30 5.98 12.72 -21.84
C SER A 30 7.15 12.27 -20.94
N CYS A 31 6.99 11.14 -20.26
CA CYS A 31 8.09 10.41 -19.64
C CYS A 31 7.79 8.91 -19.59
N ASN A 32 8.70 8.11 -20.15
CA ASN A 32 8.72 6.66 -20.06
C ASN A 32 8.95 6.20 -18.62
N VAL A 33 8.06 5.38 -18.07
CA VAL A 33 8.16 4.86 -16.69
C VAL A 33 8.26 3.33 -16.68
N LYS A 34 9.34 2.82 -16.06
CA LYS A 34 9.46 1.42 -15.64
C LYS A 34 8.66 1.16 -14.36
N LYS A 35 8.11 -0.05 -14.28
CA LYS A 35 7.17 -0.58 -13.27
C LYS A 35 7.62 -0.37 -11.81
N GLY A 36 6.74 0.26 -11.02
CA GLY A 36 6.72 0.30 -9.56
C GLY A 36 5.69 1.35 -9.09
N CYS A 37 4.71 0.97 -8.27
CA CYS A 37 3.66 1.87 -7.78
C CYS A 37 4.21 3.17 -7.13
N CYS A 38 3.85 4.30 -7.76
CA CYS A 38 3.28 5.52 -7.15
C CYS A 38 4.03 6.19 -5.98
N TYR A 39 5.06 7.00 -6.31
CA TYR A 39 5.24 8.43 -5.94
C TYR A 39 6.66 8.82 -6.43
N ASN A 40 6.76 9.36 -7.64
CA ASN A 40 8.00 9.98 -8.12
C ASN A 40 7.84 11.50 -8.01
N SER A 41 8.12 12.09 -6.85
CA SER A 41 8.43 13.52 -6.81
C SER A 41 9.94 13.67 -6.96
N THR A 42 10.37 14.06 -8.16
CA THR A 42 11.78 14.41 -8.46
C THR A 42 12.25 15.68 -7.77
N GLN A 43 11.38 16.35 -6.99
CA GLN A 43 11.69 17.56 -6.25
C GLN A 43 11.54 17.29 -4.75
N ILE A 44 12.60 17.57 -3.99
CA ILE A 44 12.58 17.54 -2.52
C ILE A 44 11.50 18.51 -2.04
N PRO A 45 10.55 18.07 -1.19
CA PRO A 45 9.49 18.94 -0.72
C PRO A 45 10.06 19.99 0.24
N ASP A 46 9.52 21.21 0.18
CA ASP A 46 9.87 22.29 1.11
C ASP A 46 9.17 22.08 2.45
N LEU A 47 9.95 21.74 3.48
CA LEU A 47 9.46 21.50 4.83
C LEU A 47 8.76 22.73 5.43
N SER A 48 9.21 23.95 5.12
CA SER A 48 8.61 25.17 5.68
C SER A 48 7.18 25.35 5.17
N LEU A 49 6.97 25.14 3.87
CA LEU A 49 5.64 25.18 3.25
C LEU A 49 4.73 24.05 3.74
N LEU A 50 5.30 22.88 4.05
CA LEU A 50 4.55 21.76 4.63
C LEU A 50 4.09 22.09 6.06
N ILE A 51 4.97 22.66 6.88
CA ILE A 51 4.66 23.08 8.26
C ILE A 51 3.60 24.18 8.27
N GLU A 52 3.69 25.18 7.38
CA GLU A 52 2.73 26.29 7.28
C GLU A 52 1.28 25.80 7.08
N LYS A 53 1.11 24.71 6.32
CA LYS A 53 -0.20 24.13 6.01
C LYS A 53 -0.63 23.02 6.97
N ALA A 54 0.26 22.59 7.85
CA ALA A 54 0.02 21.50 8.77
C ALA A 54 -0.47 22.01 10.12
N PHE A 55 -1.10 21.10 10.86
CA PHE A 55 -1.57 21.35 12.20
C PHE A 55 -0.75 20.51 13.19
N PRO A 56 -0.21 21.12 14.25
CA PRO A 56 0.52 20.39 15.27
C PRO A 56 -0.43 19.54 16.11
N SER A 57 0.10 18.49 16.72
CA SER A 57 -0.62 17.70 17.72
C SER A 57 -0.92 18.52 18.98
N LYS A 58 -1.68 17.94 19.92
CA LYS A 58 -1.99 18.56 21.22
C LYS A 58 -0.73 18.96 22.01
N ASN A 59 0.35 18.18 21.89
CA ASN A 59 1.62 18.47 22.54
C ASN A 59 2.58 19.27 21.64
N GLY A 60 2.10 19.76 20.50
CA GLY A 60 2.80 20.68 19.62
C GLY A 60 3.74 20.02 18.62
N LEU A 61 3.62 18.72 18.32
CA LEU A 61 4.49 18.06 17.32
C LEU A 61 3.83 18.07 15.95
N TYR A 62 4.62 18.35 14.92
CA TYR A 62 4.19 18.21 13.52
C TYR A 62 4.38 16.77 13.01
N PRO A 63 3.72 16.37 11.91
CA PRO A 63 3.79 15.00 11.40
C PRO A 63 5.20 14.44 11.22
N HIS A 64 6.15 15.25 10.72
CA HIS A 64 7.55 14.84 10.56
C HIS A 64 8.28 14.62 11.91
N GLU A 65 7.97 15.41 12.94
CA GLU A 65 8.53 15.22 14.29
C GLU A 65 7.95 13.99 14.96
N ILE A 66 6.65 13.73 14.79
CA ILE A 66 5.98 12.50 15.26
C ILE A 66 6.60 11.28 14.56
N LEU A 67 6.88 11.39 13.27
CA LEU A 67 7.59 10.34 12.54
C LEU A 67 8.99 10.13 13.12
N MET A 68 9.76 11.20 13.37
CA MET A 68 11.08 11.11 14.02
C MET A 68 10.99 10.45 15.39
N LEU A 69 10.00 10.81 16.20
CA LEU A 69 9.72 10.21 17.50
C LEU A 69 9.51 8.69 17.38
N SER A 70 8.81 8.23 16.33
CA SER A 70 8.60 6.79 16.09
C SER A 70 9.89 6.01 15.75
N TYR A 71 10.89 6.69 15.20
CA TYR A 71 12.22 6.15 14.91
C TYR A 71 13.24 6.39 16.02
N ALA A 72 12.95 7.28 16.99
CA ALA A 72 13.95 7.78 17.93
C ALA A 72 14.71 6.69 18.68
N THR A 73 14.02 5.60 19.06
CA THR A 73 14.65 4.50 19.80
C THR A 73 15.67 3.71 18.98
N ASP A 74 15.65 3.80 17.64
CA ASP A 74 16.63 3.17 16.76
C ASP A 74 17.93 3.99 16.62
N TYR A 75 17.92 5.25 17.07
CA TYR A 75 19.09 6.11 17.03
C TYR A 75 19.90 6.06 18.32
N LYS A 76 21.22 6.11 18.14
CA LYS A 76 22.20 6.29 19.21
C LYS A 76 22.09 7.70 19.79
N ILE A 77 22.46 7.83 21.06
CA ILE A 77 22.51 9.13 21.76
C ILE A 77 23.59 10.04 21.18
N ASP A 78 24.72 9.46 20.75
CA ASP A 78 25.70 10.20 19.96
C ASP A 78 25.13 10.43 18.56
N LEU A 79 24.60 11.65 18.34
CA LEU A 79 23.80 11.98 17.16
C LEU A 79 24.61 11.94 15.86
N ASN A 80 25.93 12.13 15.93
CA ASN A 80 26.84 12.10 14.78
C ASN A 80 27.14 10.67 14.31
N ASP A 81 26.94 9.68 15.18
CA ASP A 81 27.21 8.27 14.95
C ASP A 81 26.06 7.52 14.27
N ASN A 82 25.00 8.24 13.89
CA ASN A 82 23.79 7.70 13.29
C ASN A 82 23.80 7.83 11.77
N TYR A 83 23.25 6.81 11.11
CA TYR A 83 22.88 6.88 9.71
C TYR A 83 21.40 7.21 9.59
N TYR A 84 21.08 8.35 8.97
CA TYR A 84 19.72 8.78 8.70
C TYR A 84 19.33 8.41 7.27
N GLN A 85 18.17 7.79 7.10
CA GLN A 85 17.69 7.31 5.81
C GLN A 85 17.33 8.46 4.87
N SER A 86 17.55 8.30 3.56
CA SER A 86 17.31 9.37 2.58
C SER A 86 15.87 9.88 2.54
N PHE A 87 14.90 9.03 2.92
CA PHE A 87 13.48 9.38 2.91
C PHE A 87 13.15 10.60 3.78
N TRP A 88 13.94 10.90 4.83
CA TRP A 88 13.76 12.10 5.64
C TRP A 88 13.78 13.36 4.76
N CYS A 89 14.78 13.45 3.89
CA CYS A 89 14.89 14.52 2.90
C CYS A 89 13.88 14.30 1.77
N ASP A 90 13.94 13.15 1.10
CA ASP A 90 13.25 12.91 -0.18
C ASP A 90 11.72 13.01 -0.06
N LYS A 91 11.15 12.54 1.06
CA LYS A 91 9.69 12.50 1.26
C LYS A 91 9.17 13.57 2.21
N TYR A 92 9.98 14.04 3.14
CA TYR A 92 9.52 14.92 4.23
C TYR A 92 10.22 16.27 4.28
N GLY A 93 11.23 16.53 3.43
CA GLY A 93 11.95 17.79 3.39
C GLY A 93 12.85 18.02 4.61
N VAL A 94 13.08 16.98 5.42
CA VAL A 94 13.91 17.04 6.62
C VAL A 94 15.37 16.89 6.22
N THR A 95 16.08 18.01 6.17
CA THR A 95 17.51 18.07 5.86
C THR A 95 18.41 17.93 7.10
N ASN A 96 17.88 18.22 8.29
CA ASN A 96 18.59 18.09 9.56
C ASN A 96 17.79 17.25 10.57
N PRO A 97 17.88 15.91 10.52
CA PRO A 97 17.25 15.01 11.50
C PRO A 97 17.71 15.25 12.95
N ILE A 98 18.97 15.67 13.14
CA ILE A 98 19.61 15.88 14.45
C ILE A 98 18.85 16.94 15.25
N SER A 99 18.51 18.07 14.62
CA SER A 99 17.80 19.16 15.31
C SER A 99 16.40 18.75 15.81
N ILE A 100 15.74 17.82 15.12
CA ILE A 100 14.45 17.27 15.56
C ILE A 100 14.65 16.39 16.80
N LEU A 101 15.67 15.52 16.82
CA LEU A 101 15.96 14.69 17.99
C LEU A 101 16.32 15.56 19.21
N GLU A 102 17.11 16.61 19.03
CA GLU A 102 17.43 17.59 20.08
C GLU A 102 16.16 18.27 20.62
N SER A 103 15.24 18.67 19.73
CA SER A 103 13.93 19.22 20.10
C SER A 103 13.10 18.22 20.92
N LEU A 104 13.05 16.95 20.50
CA LEU A 104 12.31 15.89 21.20
C LEU A 104 12.88 15.61 22.61
N ILE A 105 14.21 15.67 22.78
CA ILE A 105 14.86 15.57 24.09
C ILE A 105 14.48 16.78 24.95
N LYS A 106 14.67 17.99 24.43
CA LYS A 106 14.40 19.25 25.15
C LYS A 106 12.94 19.35 25.61
N ARG A 107 12.00 18.82 24.82
CA ARG A 107 10.56 18.82 25.11
C ARG A 107 10.10 17.60 25.90
N GLY A 108 11.00 16.67 26.26
CA GLY A 108 10.72 15.55 27.13
C GLY A 108 9.95 14.38 26.48
N PHE A 109 9.92 14.27 25.16
CA PHE A 109 9.32 13.11 24.47
C PHE A 109 10.25 11.89 24.50
N ILE A 110 11.56 12.14 24.50
CA ILE A 110 12.60 11.11 24.60
C ILE A 110 13.64 11.50 25.64
N VAL A 111 14.31 10.48 26.19
CA VAL A 111 15.45 10.66 27.09
C VAL A 111 16.55 9.67 26.73
N ASN A 112 17.74 9.89 27.29
CA ASN A 112 18.84 8.95 27.21
C ASN A 112 18.42 7.60 27.81
N GLY A 113 18.52 6.52 27.03
CA GLY A 113 18.35 5.16 27.51
C GLY A 113 19.60 4.65 28.22
N GLY A 114 19.42 3.63 29.06
CA GLY A 114 20.50 2.92 29.73
C GLY A 114 20.94 1.67 28.97
N VAL A 115 21.71 0.80 29.64
CA VAL A 115 22.20 -0.45 29.03
C VAL A 115 21.09 -1.38 28.54
N ARG A 116 19.89 -1.33 29.14
CA ARG A 116 18.72 -2.10 28.67
C ARG A 116 18.41 -1.81 27.20
N GLN A 117 18.31 -0.54 26.82
CA GLN A 117 17.97 -0.17 25.44
C GLN A 117 19.06 -0.63 24.46
N THR A 118 20.33 -0.58 24.87
CA THR A 118 21.43 -1.09 24.07
C THR A 118 21.32 -2.59 23.81
N ILE A 119 21.03 -3.37 24.85
CA ILE A 119 20.87 -4.83 24.74
C ILE A 119 19.64 -5.17 23.87
N GLU A 120 18.55 -4.41 23.98
CA GLU A 120 17.35 -4.59 23.15
C GLU A 120 17.63 -4.42 21.65
N LYS A 121 18.72 -3.74 21.25
CA LYS A 121 19.15 -3.60 19.85
C LYS A 121 20.02 -4.75 19.33
N PHE A 122 20.48 -5.65 20.18
CA PHE A 122 21.31 -6.76 19.72
C PHE A 122 20.55 -7.71 18.82
N THR A 123 21.22 -8.26 17.80
CA THR A 123 20.65 -9.36 17.01
C THR A 123 20.55 -10.63 17.87
N ILE A 124 19.71 -11.58 17.47
CA ILE A 124 19.60 -12.87 18.18
C ILE A 124 20.95 -13.58 18.24
N SER A 125 21.75 -13.51 17.16
CA SER A 125 23.09 -14.08 17.13
C SER A 125 24.00 -13.43 18.17
N LYS A 126 24.03 -12.09 18.22
CA LYS A 126 24.82 -11.35 19.20
C LYS A 126 24.41 -11.67 20.63
N LEU A 127 23.11 -11.70 20.93
CA LEU A 127 22.61 -12.11 22.26
C LEU A 127 23.12 -13.51 22.66
N LYS A 128 23.10 -14.47 21.74
CA LYS A 128 23.60 -15.84 22.00
C LYS A 128 25.11 -15.89 22.19
N GLU A 129 25.87 -15.09 21.45
CA GLU A 129 27.32 -14.96 21.62
C GLU A 129 27.67 -14.40 22.99
N GLU A 130 27.01 -13.31 23.40
CA GLU A 130 27.22 -12.69 24.70
C GLU A 130 26.89 -13.65 25.85
N LEU A 131 25.75 -14.36 25.78
CA LEU A 131 25.37 -15.36 26.77
C LEU A 131 26.35 -16.55 26.82
N LYS A 132 26.86 -17.02 25.68
CA LYS A 132 27.92 -18.05 25.66
C LYS A 132 29.19 -17.60 26.35
N SER A 133 29.58 -16.34 26.15
CA SER A 133 30.81 -15.78 26.75
C SER A 133 30.78 -15.81 28.28
N ILE A 134 29.59 -15.71 28.87
CA ILE A 134 29.36 -15.79 30.32
C ILE A 134 28.90 -17.18 30.78
N LYS A 135 28.97 -18.20 29.89
CA LYS A 135 28.54 -19.59 30.13
C LYS A 135 27.06 -19.75 30.49
N GLU A 136 26.22 -18.84 30.02
CA GLU A 136 24.78 -18.88 30.21
C GLU A 136 24.04 -19.62 29.09
N LYS A 137 22.79 -20.03 29.38
CA LYS A 137 21.94 -20.73 28.41
C LYS A 137 21.56 -19.82 27.23
N THR A 138 21.60 -20.38 26.02
CA THR A 138 21.28 -19.67 24.75
C THR A 138 19.96 -20.11 24.10
N VAL A 139 19.16 -20.87 24.83
CA VAL A 139 17.83 -21.31 24.42
C VAL A 139 16.75 -20.36 24.96
N GLY A 140 15.63 -20.28 24.23
CA GLY A 140 14.47 -19.46 24.60
C GLY A 140 14.08 -18.43 23.54
N SER A 141 13.06 -17.64 23.87
CA SER A 141 12.60 -16.49 23.10
C SER A 141 13.65 -15.38 23.09
N ARG A 142 13.52 -14.39 22.19
CA ARG A 142 14.40 -13.19 22.20
C ARG A 142 14.35 -12.48 23.56
N GLN A 143 13.16 -12.38 24.16
CA GLN A 143 12.99 -11.71 25.46
C GLN A 143 13.70 -12.48 26.57
N ASP A 144 13.60 -13.82 26.57
CA ASP A 144 14.27 -14.66 27.55
C ASP A 144 15.80 -14.48 27.52
N LEU A 145 16.36 -14.28 26.31
CA LEU A 145 17.80 -14.04 26.14
C LEU A 145 18.19 -12.64 26.65
N ILE A 146 17.37 -11.62 26.39
CA ILE A 146 17.59 -10.25 26.88
C ILE A 146 17.52 -10.24 28.41
N ASP A 147 16.46 -10.80 29.00
CA ASP A 147 16.26 -10.80 30.45
C ASP A 147 17.38 -11.55 31.18
N ARG A 148 17.88 -12.65 30.58
CA ARG A 148 19.04 -13.38 31.11
C ARG A 148 20.31 -12.53 31.08
N LEU A 149 20.57 -11.82 29.99
CA LEU A 149 21.73 -10.93 29.91
C LEU A 149 21.63 -9.76 30.90
N LEU A 150 20.41 -9.23 31.09
CA LEU A 150 20.12 -8.16 32.06
C LEU A 150 20.13 -8.61 33.52
N SER A 151 20.19 -9.92 33.80
CA SER A 151 20.34 -10.43 35.17
C SER A 151 21.76 -10.26 35.73
N MET A 152 22.72 -9.92 34.87
CA MET A 152 24.07 -9.57 35.29
C MET A 152 24.07 -8.24 36.08
N PRO A 153 25.06 -8.02 36.96
CA PRO A 153 25.25 -6.73 37.63
C PRO A 153 25.31 -5.57 36.63
N GLU A 154 24.55 -4.52 36.91
CA GLU A 154 24.37 -3.38 35.99
C GLU A 154 25.69 -2.63 35.73
N ASP A 155 26.56 -2.52 36.73
CA ASP A 155 27.88 -1.91 36.62
C ASP A 155 28.78 -2.61 35.58
N ILE A 156 28.73 -3.95 35.53
CA ILE A 156 29.46 -4.75 34.53
C ILE A 156 28.90 -4.49 33.13
N LEU A 157 27.56 -4.45 33.01
CA LEU A 157 26.89 -4.22 31.74
C LEU A 157 27.18 -2.81 31.20
N GLU A 158 27.12 -1.80 32.07
CA GLU A 158 27.38 -0.39 31.76
C GLU A 158 28.83 -0.17 31.29
N GLN A 159 29.81 -0.88 31.87
CA GLN A 159 31.21 -0.84 31.43
C GLN A 159 31.43 -1.56 30.09
N LYS A 160 30.75 -2.70 29.89
CA LYS A 160 30.97 -3.54 28.70
C LYS A 160 30.34 -2.93 27.44
N TYR A 161 29.15 -2.39 27.57
CA TYR A 161 28.40 -1.83 26.45
C TYR A 161 28.39 -0.33 26.63
N LEU A 162 29.12 0.43 25.80
CA LEU A 162 29.22 1.89 25.93
C LEU A 162 28.25 2.65 25.02
N VAL A 163 27.86 2.05 23.89
CA VAL A 163 26.88 2.67 22.98
C VAL A 163 25.52 2.71 23.68
N ARG A 164 24.85 3.85 23.63
CA ARG A 164 23.51 4.07 24.21
C ARG A 164 22.52 4.52 23.14
N TYR A 165 21.26 4.20 23.34
CA TYR A 165 20.14 4.53 22.45
C TYR A 165 19.10 5.35 23.22
N PHE A 166 18.25 6.09 22.51
CA PHE A 166 17.15 6.79 23.14
C PHE A 166 16.06 5.84 23.64
N GLN A 167 15.34 6.27 24.67
CA GLN A 167 14.08 5.67 25.11
C GLN A 167 12.94 6.69 25.08
N LEU A 168 11.74 6.21 24.74
CA LEU A 168 10.51 7.01 24.82
C LEU A 168 10.11 7.25 26.27
N THR A 169 9.74 8.49 26.60
CA THR A 169 9.07 8.81 27.87
C THR A 169 7.60 8.39 27.82
N ALA A 170 6.88 8.51 28.94
CA ALA A 170 5.42 8.33 28.95
C ALA A 170 4.72 9.31 27.99
N LEU A 171 5.20 10.56 27.93
CA LEU A 171 4.72 11.57 26.99
C LEU A 171 4.96 11.11 25.53
N GLY A 172 6.17 10.65 25.22
CA GLY A 172 6.50 10.15 23.88
C GLY A 172 5.65 8.96 23.45
N LYS A 173 5.40 8.00 24.36
CA LYS A 173 4.54 6.84 24.08
C LYS A 173 3.10 7.26 23.81
N ASN A 174 2.54 8.14 24.63
CA ASN A 174 1.19 8.65 24.47
C ASN A 174 1.03 9.44 23.17
N GLU A 175 2.03 10.26 22.82
CA GLU A 175 2.05 11.05 21.59
C GLU A 175 1.98 10.16 20.33
N LEU A 176 2.76 9.08 20.30
CA LEU A 176 2.71 8.10 19.22
C LEU A 176 1.38 7.34 19.18
N GLN A 177 0.78 7.06 20.34
CA GLN A 177 -0.51 6.38 20.43
C GLN A 177 -1.66 7.27 19.92
N GLU A 178 -1.66 8.57 20.21
CA GLU A 178 -2.69 9.49 19.71
C GLU A 178 -2.53 9.78 18.21
N ASN A 179 -1.30 9.68 17.67
CA ASN A 179 -0.98 10.04 16.29
C ASN A 179 -0.53 8.84 15.43
N GLN A 180 -1.10 7.65 15.68
CA GLN A 180 -0.75 6.39 14.99
C GLN A 180 -0.81 6.49 13.46
N TYR A 181 -1.64 7.39 12.91
CA TYR A 181 -1.78 7.61 11.47
C TYR A 181 -0.45 7.93 10.78
N VAL A 182 0.48 8.61 11.47
CA VAL A 182 1.76 9.05 10.89
C VAL A 182 2.62 7.85 10.52
N SER A 183 2.92 6.97 11.49
CA SER A 183 3.72 5.76 11.25
C SER A 183 2.97 4.78 10.34
N TYR A 184 1.65 4.69 10.48
CA TYR A 184 0.80 3.86 9.63
C TYR A 184 0.89 4.25 8.15
N LEU A 185 0.79 5.55 7.83
CA LEU A 185 0.91 6.05 6.47
C LEU A 185 2.33 5.98 5.93
N HIS A 186 3.36 6.25 6.75
CA HIS A 186 4.74 6.09 6.31
C HIS A 186 5.02 4.65 5.82
N LYS A 187 4.50 3.65 6.54
CA LYS A 187 4.66 2.24 6.19
C LYS A 187 3.85 1.83 4.95
N ASN A 188 2.62 2.31 4.83
CA ASN A 188 1.70 1.86 3.78
C ASN A 188 1.74 2.71 2.50
N ASN A 189 2.18 3.97 2.60
CA ASN A 189 2.35 4.91 1.49
C ASN A 189 1.08 5.09 0.63
N PHE A 190 -0.10 5.07 1.25
CA PHE A 190 -1.39 5.29 0.57
C PHE A 190 -1.60 6.75 0.15
N MET A 191 -1.21 7.67 1.03
CA MET A 191 -1.27 9.12 0.85
C MET A 191 -0.21 9.78 1.72
N SER A 192 0.02 11.08 1.54
CA SER A 192 0.98 11.81 2.35
C SER A 192 0.51 11.98 3.80
N ILE A 193 1.44 11.90 4.77
CA ILE A 193 1.15 12.20 6.19
C ILE A 193 0.62 13.63 6.37
N TRP A 194 1.04 14.54 5.49
CA TRP A 194 0.67 15.96 5.52
C TRP A 194 -0.75 16.20 5.01
N GLU A 195 -1.17 15.46 3.99
CA GLU A 195 -2.52 15.53 3.46
C GLU A 195 -3.53 14.99 4.50
N LEU A 196 -3.22 13.85 5.12
CA LEU A 196 -4.10 13.29 6.15
C LEU A 196 -4.15 14.17 7.40
N ASN A 197 -3.02 14.77 7.80
CA ASN A 197 -2.99 15.74 8.89
C ASN A 197 -3.98 16.91 8.66
N GLN A 198 -4.03 17.44 7.44
CA GLN A 198 -4.98 18.50 7.08
C GLN A 198 -6.43 18.01 7.07
N MET A 199 -6.71 16.80 6.56
CA MET A 199 -8.06 16.23 6.55
C MET A 199 -8.59 15.98 7.96
N LEU A 200 -7.77 15.41 8.83
CA LEU A 200 -8.13 15.12 10.23
C LEU A 200 -8.56 16.37 11.00
N HIS A 201 -7.87 17.49 10.77
CA HIS A 201 -8.19 18.75 11.44
C HIS A 201 -9.43 19.45 10.88
N LYS A 202 -9.83 19.14 9.64
CA LYS A 202 -11.04 19.69 9.03
C LYS A 202 -12.29 18.89 9.37
N GLU A 203 -12.16 17.56 9.48
CA GLU A 203 -13.33 16.67 9.41
C GLU A 203 -13.70 15.99 10.73
N HIS A 204 -12.91 16.13 11.80
CA HIS A 204 -13.15 15.48 13.10
C HIS A 204 -13.49 13.97 13.02
N LYS A 205 -13.07 13.31 11.94
CA LYS A 205 -13.24 11.87 11.68
C LYS A 205 -12.04 11.07 12.19
N ASN A 206 -12.23 9.76 12.33
CA ASN A 206 -11.09 8.85 12.52
C ASN A 206 -10.22 8.84 11.26
N TYR A 207 -8.89 8.73 11.43
CA TYR A 207 -7.94 8.72 10.32
C TYR A 207 -8.20 7.60 9.30
N ARG A 208 -8.75 6.46 9.73
CA ARG A 208 -9.10 5.35 8.83
C ARG A 208 -10.25 5.73 7.90
N ASP A 209 -11.25 6.47 8.40
CA ASP A 209 -12.37 6.95 7.58
C ASP A 209 -11.91 7.99 6.56
N CYS A 210 -11.01 8.90 6.95
CA CYS A 210 -10.40 9.86 6.01
C CYS A 210 -9.61 9.15 4.90
N ILE A 211 -8.86 8.09 5.22
CA ILE A 211 -8.15 7.28 4.21
C ILE A 211 -9.14 6.58 3.28
N TRP A 212 -10.22 6.03 3.82
CA TRP A 212 -11.26 5.40 3.01
C TRP A 212 -11.94 6.38 2.06
N GLU A 213 -12.26 7.58 2.54
CA GLU A 213 -12.80 8.67 1.72
C GLU A 213 -11.84 9.09 0.62
N TYR A 214 -10.54 9.23 0.95
CA TYR A 214 -9.49 9.49 -0.02
C TYR A 214 -9.46 8.41 -1.11
N PHE A 215 -9.49 7.12 -0.75
CA PHE A 215 -9.52 6.04 -1.72
C PHE A 215 -10.75 6.09 -2.64
N ASN A 216 -11.94 6.34 -2.08
CA ASN A 216 -13.16 6.46 -2.88
C ASN A 216 -13.02 7.60 -3.88
N LYS A 217 -12.64 8.79 -3.42
CA LYS A 217 -12.45 9.96 -4.29
C LYS A 217 -11.39 9.69 -5.37
N LYS A 218 -10.21 9.21 -4.98
CA LYS A 218 -9.11 8.96 -5.93
C LYS A 218 -9.42 7.86 -6.94
N SER A 219 -10.06 6.77 -6.53
CA SER A 219 -10.43 5.73 -7.48
C SER A 219 -11.41 6.27 -8.53
N LEU A 220 -12.40 7.08 -8.13
CA LEU A 220 -13.33 7.71 -9.08
C LEU A 220 -12.65 8.74 -10.00
N GLU A 221 -11.73 9.56 -9.46
CA GLU A 221 -10.94 10.52 -10.25
C GLU A 221 -10.08 9.82 -11.32
N GLU A 222 -9.42 8.71 -10.97
CA GLU A 222 -8.58 7.99 -11.93
C GLU A 222 -9.41 7.21 -12.95
N ALA A 223 -10.55 6.65 -12.55
CA ALA A 223 -11.47 6.00 -13.48
C ALA A 223 -12.05 6.99 -14.50
N SER A 224 -12.45 8.20 -14.08
CA SER A 224 -12.97 9.22 -14.99
C SER A 224 -11.93 9.77 -15.97
N ARG A 225 -10.65 9.65 -15.62
CA ARG A 225 -9.50 9.96 -16.50
C ARG A 225 -9.05 8.78 -17.35
N TYR A 226 -9.75 7.65 -17.31
CA TYR A 226 -9.38 6.39 -17.97
C TYR A 226 -8.02 5.81 -17.54
N ASN A 227 -7.54 6.17 -16.35
CA ASN A 227 -6.30 5.64 -15.77
C ASN A 227 -6.56 4.33 -15.03
N PHE A 228 -7.04 3.30 -15.74
CA PHE A 228 -7.51 2.06 -15.12
C PHE A 228 -6.39 1.27 -14.42
N GLY A 229 -5.14 1.44 -14.86
CA GLY A 229 -3.97 0.87 -14.20
C GLY A 229 -3.71 1.49 -12.82
N ILE A 230 -3.97 2.78 -12.62
CA ILE A 230 -3.88 3.45 -11.31
C ILE A 230 -5.12 3.14 -10.48
N TYR A 231 -6.31 3.19 -11.08
CA TYR A 231 -7.57 2.81 -10.45
C TYR A 231 -7.46 1.44 -9.76
N ARG A 232 -7.03 0.39 -10.49
CA ARG A 232 -6.93 -0.96 -9.92
C ARG A 232 -5.91 -1.05 -8.78
N CYS A 233 -4.83 -0.25 -8.79
CA CYS A 233 -3.89 -0.19 -7.67
C CYS A 233 -4.57 0.38 -6.41
N ILE A 234 -5.39 1.43 -6.57
CA ILE A 234 -6.18 1.98 -5.46
C ILE A 234 -7.20 0.95 -4.95
N ARG A 235 -7.93 0.27 -5.86
CA ARG A 235 -8.89 -0.78 -5.47
C ARG A 235 -8.21 -1.94 -4.74
N PHE A 236 -7.02 -2.33 -5.18
CA PHE A 236 -6.21 -3.34 -4.49
C PHE A 236 -5.86 -2.90 -3.07
N ASP A 237 -5.47 -1.64 -2.89
CA ASP A 237 -5.15 -1.07 -1.59
C ASP A 237 -6.37 -0.96 -0.67
N MET A 238 -7.55 -0.64 -1.22
CA MET A 238 -8.82 -0.71 -0.49
C MET A 238 -9.10 -2.13 0.02
N GLY A 239 -8.88 -3.15 -0.82
CA GLY A 239 -8.98 -4.56 -0.41
C GLY A 239 -8.02 -4.90 0.74
N ARG A 240 -6.74 -4.48 0.63
CA ARG A 240 -5.74 -4.67 1.71
C ARG A 240 -6.16 -3.97 3.01
N PHE A 241 -6.68 -2.75 2.90
CA PHE A 241 -7.13 -1.95 4.04
C PHE A 241 -8.25 -2.65 4.83
N LEU A 242 -9.20 -3.29 4.12
CA LEU A 242 -10.29 -4.06 4.72
C LEU A 242 -9.82 -5.37 5.38
N LEU A 243 -8.76 -6.00 4.85
CA LEU A 243 -8.18 -7.19 5.48
C LEU A 243 -7.61 -6.91 6.86
N GLU A 244 -7.09 -5.71 7.11
CA GLU A 244 -6.62 -5.31 8.45
C GLU A 244 -7.76 -5.26 9.47
N GLU A 245 -8.99 -5.02 9.01
CA GLU A 245 -10.21 -4.96 9.84
C GLU A 245 -10.96 -6.30 9.88
N ASN A 246 -10.37 -7.37 9.33
CA ASN A 246 -11.01 -8.69 9.16
C ASN A 246 -12.32 -8.66 8.34
N LYS A 247 -12.51 -7.66 7.48
CA LYS A 247 -13.65 -7.53 6.58
C LYS A 247 -13.42 -8.33 5.29
N PHE A 248 -13.37 -9.66 5.43
CA PHE A 248 -12.93 -10.56 4.36
C PHE A 248 -13.87 -10.58 3.14
N LYS A 249 -15.19 -10.52 3.36
CA LYS A 249 -16.19 -10.55 2.28
C LYS A 249 -16.13 -9.29 1.43
N GLU A 250 -15.95 -8.14 2.08
CA GLU A 250 -15.80 -6.85 1.44
C GLU A 250 -14.46 -6.77 0.71
N ALA A 251 -13.36 -7.21 1.33
CA ALA A 251 -12.05 -7.26 0.68
C ALA A 251 -12.07 -8.14 -0.58
N LEU A 252 -12.80 -9.27 -0.55
CA LEU A 252 -12.96 -10.17 -1.69
C LEU A 252 -13.56 -9.45 -2.90
N TYR A 253 -14.55 -8.56 -2.70
CA TYR A 253 -15.12 -7.76 -3.78
C TYR A 253 -14.05 -6.92 -4.49
N PHE A 254 -13.21 -6.21 -3.73
CA PHE A 254 -12.15 -5.37 -4.31
C PHE A 254 -11.11 -6.21 -5.07
N PHE A 255 -10.75 -7.39 -4.55
CA PHE A 255 -9.83 -8.28 -5.25
C PHE A 255 -10.44 -8.88 -6.52
N CYS A 256 -11.74 -9.23 -6.53
CA CYS A 256 -12.45 -9.61 -7.74
C CYS A 256 -12.48 -8.47 -8.76
N GLU A 257 -12.69 -7.23 -8.31
CA GLU A 257 -12.70 -6.05 -9.19
C GLU A 257 -11.33 -5.85 -9.84
N VAL A 258 -10.26 -5.87 -9.05
CA VAL A 258 -8.88 -5.81 -9.57
C VAL A 258 -8.61 -6.94 -10.55
N PHE A 259 -8.98 -8.18 -10.20
CA PHE A 259 -8.76 -9.35 -11.05
C PHE A 259 -9.49 -9.22 -12.39
N LYS A 260 -10.70 -8.67 -12.39
CA LYS A 260 -11.49 -8.45 -13.61
C LYS A 260 -10.86 -7.38 -14.51
N TYR A 261 -10.31 -6.31 -13.93
CA TYR A 261 -9.55 -5.29 -14.67
C TYR A 261 -8.18 -5.78 -15.15
N ASP A 262 -7.48 -6.62 -14.39
CA ASP A 262 -6.24 -7.26 -14.85
C ASP A 262 -6.46 -8.15 -16.07
N ASN A 263 -7.68 -8.71 -16.18
CA ASN A 263 -8.12 -9.55 -17.28
C ASN A 263 -8.97 -8.77 -18.32
N SER A 264 -8.90 -7.44 -18.32
CA SER A 264 -9.50 -6.59 -19.36
C SER A 264 -8.43 -5.90 -20.20
N LEU A 265 -8.86 -5.30 -21.32
CA LEU A 265 -7.98 -4.49 -22.17
C LEU A 265 -7.81 -3.05 -21.68
N LEU A 266 -8.35 -2.72 -20.50
CA LEU A 266 -8.34 -1.37 -19.93
C LEU A 266 -7.10 -1.15 -19.07
N ASP A 267 -6.15 -0.39 -19.62
CA ASP A 267 -4.95 0.08 -18.92
C ASP A 267 -4.93 1.61 -18.85
N ASN A 268 -3.77 2.21 -18.53
CA ASN A 268 -3.64 3.68 -18.50
C ASN A 268 -3.66 4.33 -19.89
N SER A 269 -3.65 3.54 -20.96
CA SER A 269 -3.82 4.01 -22.34
C SER A 269 -5.27 3.89 -22.82
N ALA A 270 -6.19 3.43 -21.97
CA ALA A 270 -7.59 3.21 -22.34
C ALA A 270 -8.24 4.46 -22.93
N LYS A 271 -7.82 5.66 -22.54
CA LYS A 271 -8.27 6.91 -23.16
C LYS A 271 -8.07 6.90 -24.68
N TYR A 272 -6.87 6.58 -25.15
CA TYR A 272 -6.54 6.55 -26.60
C TYR A 272 -7.27 5.44 -27.35
N PHE A 273 -7.59 4.36 -26.64
CA PHE A 273 -8.32 3.23 -27.20
C PHE A 273 -9.82 3.52 -27.33
N LEU A 274 -10.40 4.24 -26.36
CA LEU A 274 -11.84 4.47 -26.26
C LEU A 274 -12.30 5.80 -26.87
N GLU A 275 -11.42 6.81 -26.95
CA GLU A 275 -11.74 8.11 -27.52
C GLU A 275 -11.44 8.17 -29.04
N GLU A 276 -12.39 8.77 -29.77
CA GLU A 276 -12.34 9.18 -31.19
C GLU A 276 -11.45 8.34 -32.13
N LYS A 277 -12.02 7.22 -32.56
CA LYS A 277 -11.59 6.50 -33.76
C LYS A 277 -12.77 6.31 -34.69
N ASP A 278 -12.51 6.33 -36.00
CA ASP A 278 -13.44 5.73 -36.93
C ASP A 278 -13.57 4.23 -36.63
N GLU A 279 -14.69 3.65 -37.05
CA GLU A 279 -15.05 2.27 -36.75
C GLU A 279 -13.97 1.27 -37.19
N GLN A 280 -13.36 1.48 -38.36
CA GLN A 280 -12.35 0.58 -38.89
C GLN A 280 -11.07 0.62 -38.05
N SER A 281 -10.59 1.80 -37.71
CA SER A 281 -9.41 1.99 -36.85
C SER A 281 -9.61 1.39 -35.45
N PHE A 282 -10.82 1.50 -34.89
CA PHE A 282 -11.15 0.90 -33.60
C PHE A 282 -11.04 -0.64 -33.63
N PHE A 283 -11.63 -1.28 -34.64
CA PHE A 283 -11.58 -2.75 -34.76
C PHE A 283 -10.18 -3.28 -35.01
N ILE A 284 -9.35 -2.57 -35.78
CA ILE A 284 -7.95 -2.95 -35.99
C ILE A 284 -7.20 -2.96 -34.65
N GLU A 285 -7.25 -1.87 -33.88
CA GLU A 285 -6.56 -1.82 -32.59
C GLU A 285 -7.14 -2.82 -31.58
N LEU A 286 -8.47 -2.99 -31.53
CA LEU A 286 -9.09 -3.99 -30.66
C LEU A 286 -8.54 -5.39 -30.96
N ASN A 287 -8.45 -5.78 -32.24
CA ASN A 287 -7.90 -7.07 -32.64
C ASN A 287 -6.44 -7.23 -32.25
N GLU A 288 -5.62 -6.17 -32.40
CA GLU A 288 -4.22 -6.16 -31.97
C GLU A 288 -4.09 -6.32 -30.44
N ARG A 289 -4.88 -5.57 -29.67
CA ARG A 289 -4.91 -5.66 -28.20
C ARG A 289 -5.35 -7.04 -27.72
N VAL A 290 -6.39 -7.62 -28.33
CA VAL A 290 -6.83 -9.00 -28.03
C VAL A 290 -5.72 -9.99 -28.34
N ALA A 291 -5.08 -9.88 -29.51
CA ALA A 291 -3.99 -10.78 -29.89
C ALA A 291 -2.84 -10.71 -28.87
N SER A 292 -2.39 -9.51 -28.53
CA SER A 292 -1.32 -9.24 -27.57
C SER A 292 -1.65 -9.72 -26.16
N PHE A 293 -2.88 -9.48 -25.67
CA PHE A 293 -3.32 -9.96 -24.36
C PHE A 293 -3.12 -11.47 -24.19
N PHE A 294 -3.49 -12.25 -25.21
CA PHE A 294 -3.40 -13.71 -25.18
C PHE A 294 -1.99 -14.27 -25.50
N GLU A 295 -0.98 -13.42 -25.72
CA GLU A 295 0.42 -13.85 -25.90
C GLU A 295 1.16 -13.98 -24.57
N ASP A 296 0.86 -13.11 -23.60
CA ASP A 296 1.55 -13.06 -22.30
C ASP A 296 0.54 -12.90 -21.15
N ILE A 297 -0.37 -13.87 -21.00
CA ILE A 297 -1.30 -13.88 -19.88
C ILE A 297 -0.55 -14.25 -18.61
N MET A 298 -0.44 -13.29 -17.69
CA MET A 298 0.13 -13.51 -16.36
C MET A 298 -0.82 -13.00 -15.28
N GLN A 299 -1.30 -13.91 -14.44
CA GLN A 299 -2.10 -13.55 -13.27
C GLN A 299 -1.18 -13.03 -12.16
N ALA A 300 -1.59 -11.94 -11.49
CA ALA A 300 -0.78 -11.33 -10.44
C ALA A 300 -0.62 -12.27 -9.23
N PRO A 301 0.58 -12.80 -8.92
CA PRO A 301 0.75 -13.84 -7.89
C PRO A 301 0.33 -13.38 -6.49
N LYS A 302 0.55 -12.09 -6.19
CA LYS A 302 0.16 -11.49 -4.91
C LYS A 302 -1.36 -11.42 -4.75
N LEU A 303 -2.11 -11.19 -5.83
CA LEU A 303 -3.58 -11.17 -5.82
C LEU A 303 -4.14 -12.59 -5.63
N LEU A 304 -3.58 -13.57 -6.33
CA LEU A 304 -3.94 -14.99 -6.15
C LEU A 304 -3.72 -15.47 -4.70
N LYS A 305 -2.63 -15.04 -4.07
CA LYS A 305 -2.38 -15.30 -2.65
C LYS A 305 -3.47 -14.73 -1.75
N TYR A 306 -3.96 -13.51 -2.03
CA TYR A 306 -5.05 -12.94 -1.23
C TYR A 306 -6.36 -13.73 -1.36
N PHE A 307 -6.70 -14.24 -2.56
CA PHE A 307 -7.84 -15.14 -2.69
C PHE A 307 -7.68 -16.40 -1.83
N ALA A 308 -6.50 -17.02 -1.84
CA ALA A 308 -6.23 -18.21 -1.02
C ALA A 308 -6.27 -17.91 0.50
N ASP A 309 -5.68 -16.79 0.91
CA ASP A 309 -5.67 -16.35 2.31
C ASP A 309 -7.09 -16.03 2.81
N ILE A 310 -7.92 -15.37 1.99
CA ILE A 310 -9.32 -15.11 2.32
C ILE A 310 -10.10 -16.42 2.41
N HIS A 311 -9.98 -17.31 1.44
CA HIS A 311 -10.66 -18.61 1.45
C HIS A 311 -10.36 -19.36 2.76
N LYS A 312 -9.08 -19.45 3.13
CA LYS A 312 -8.64 -20.08 4.38
C LYS A 312 -9.22 -19.40 5.62
N LYS A 313 -9.21 -18.07 5.67
CA LYS A 313 -9.72 -17.31 6.83
C LYS A 313 -11.23 -17.38 6.99
N MET A 314 -11.97 -17.48 5.88
CA MET A 314 -13.43 -17.61 5.90
C MET A 314 -13.89 -19.01 6.33
N GLN A 315 -13.02 -20.04 6.23
CA GLN A 315 -13.33 -21.42 6.61
C GLN A 315 -14.57 -21.99 5.89
N VAL A 316 -14.77 -21.58 4.64
CA VAL A 316 -15.86 -22.04 3.78
C VAL A 316 -15.41 -23.19 2.89
N SER A 317 -16.35 -23.92 2.30
CA SER A 317 -16.02 -24.95 1.31
C SER A 317 -15.54 -24.34 -0.01
N GLU A 318 -14.81 -25.12 -0.81
CA GLU A 318 -14.36 -24.69 -2.15
C GLU A 318 -15.55 -24.27 -3.04
N LEU A 319 -16.66 -25.02 -3.01
CA LEU A 319 -17.86 -24.70 -3.79
C LEU A 319 -18.50 -23.39 -3.33
N GLU A 320 -18.55 -23.16 -2.02
CA GLU A 320 -19.06 -21.91 -1.46
C GLU A 320 -18.15 -20.73 -1.81
N PHE A 321 -16.82 -20.91 -1.76
CA PHE A 321 -15.87 -19.89 -2.16
C PHE A 321 -16.00 -19.53 -3.65
N GLN A 322 -16.15 -20.54 -4.53
CA GLN A 322 -16.40 -20.32 -5.95
C GLN A 322 -17.72 -19.57 -6.20
N SER A 323 -18.77 -19.86 -5.43
CA SER A 323 -20.03 -19.10 -5.49
C SER A 323 -19.83 -17.64 -5.10
N LEU A 324 -19.08 -17.37 -4.02
CA LEU A 324 -18.77 -16.00 -3.59
C LEU A 324 -17.96 -15.23 -4.65
N LEU A 325 -17.00 -15.87 -5.30
CA LEU A 325 -16.26 -15.27 -6.41
C LEU A 325 -17.20 -14.93 -7.57
N TRP A 326 -18.03 -15.88 -7.98
CA TRP A 326 -19.01 -15.72 -9.05
C TRP A 326 -19.97 -14.56 -8.78
N ASP A 327 -20.54 -14.49 -7.57
CA ASP A 327 -21.46 -13.42 -7.18
C ASP A 327 -20.79 -12.04 -7.23
N ASN A 328 -19.54 -11.93 -6.76
CA ASN A 328 -18.79 -10.69 -6.87
C ASN A 328 -18.52 -10.31 -8.34
N PHE A 329 -18.07 -11.25 -9.18
CA PHE A 329 -17.83 -10.98 -10.60
C PHE A 329 -19.09 -10.56 -11.36
N ASN A 330 -20.27 -11.04 -10.97
CA ASN A 330 -21.55 -10.61 -11.53
C ASN A 330 -21.93 -9.18 -11.13
N ARG A 331 -21.54 -8.74 -9.93
CA ARG A 331 -21.79 -7.38 -9.45
C ARG A 331 -20.87 -6.35 -10.11
N ILE A 332 -19.65 -6.75 -10.47
CA ILE A 332 -18.66 -5.86 -11.08
C ILE A 332 -18.95 -5.71 -12.57
N LYS A 333 -19.13 -4.46 -13.01
CA LYS A 333 -19.38 -4.12 -14.41
C LYS A 333 -18.09 -3.58 -15.03
N THR A 334 -17.48 -4.39 -15.89
CA THR A 334 -16.26 -4.03 -16.63
C THR A 334 -16.43 -4.46 -18.07
N GLU A 335 -16.13 -3.55 -18.98
CA GLU A 335 -16.13 -3.81 -20.42
C GLU A 335 -14.78 -4.40 -20.84
N PHE A 336 -14.73 -5.02 -22.02
CA PHE A 336 -13.48 -5.56 -22.58
C PHE A 336 -12.76 -6.58 -21.69
N CYS A 337 -13.48 -7.29 -20.81
CA CYS A 337 -12.93 -8.42 -20.07
C CYS A 337 -12.81 -9.63 -21.00
N MET A 338 -11.62 -10.23 -21.06
CA MET A 338 -11.29 -11.29 -22.03
C MET A 338 -11.80 -12.68 -21.63
N PHE A 339 -12.30 -12.81 -20.39
CA PHE A 339 -12.84 -14.04 -19.83
C PHE A 339 -14.27 -13.84 -19.34
N THR A 340 -15.09 -14.89 -19.43
CA THR A 340 -16.40 -14.89 -18.77
C THR A 340 -16.23 -14.93 -17.26
N ASN A 341 -17.27 -14.56 -16.51
CA ASN A 341 -17.23 -14.67 -15.05
C ASN A 341 -16.96 -16.12 -14.58
N GLU A 342 -17.38 -17.15 -15.34
CA GLU A 342 -17.14 -18.55 -14.97
C GLU A 342 -15.67 -18.89 -15.18
N GLU A 343 -15.12 -18.39 -16.28
CA GLU A 343 -13.71 -18.56 -16.62
C GLU A 343 -12.82 -17.88 -15.58
N LEU A 344 -13.17 -16.68 -15.09
CA LEU A 344 -12.42 -16.01 -14.03
C LEU A 344 -12.38 -16.84 -12.73
N VAL A 345 -13.51 -17.42 -12.31
CA VAL A 345 -13.56 -18.33 -11.15
C VAL A 345 -12.65 -19.54 -11.38
N LYS A 346 -12.73 -20.16 -12.56
CA LYS A 346 -11.91 -21.32 -12.93
C LYS A 346 -10.42 -20.98 -12.97
N ILE A 347 -10.04 -19.81 -13.48
CA ILE A 347 -8.65 -19.36 -13.52
C ILE A 347 -8.09 -19.30 -12.10
N ILE A 348 -8.79 -18.66 -11.16
CA ILE A 348 -8.36 -18.58 -9.76
C ILE A 348 -8.16 -19.99 -9.18
N GLY A 349 -9.14 -20.90 -9.38
CA GLY A 349 -9.03 -22.28 -8.90
C GLY A 349 -7.88 -23.06 -9.54
N TYR A 350 -7.67 -22.94 -10.85
CA TYR A 350 -6.59 -23.62 -11.56
C TYR A 350 -5.21 -23.11 -11.17
N GLU A 351 -5.05 -21.80 -10.97
CA GLU A 351 -3.81 -21.19 -10.50
C GLU A 351 -3.46 -21.69 -9.09
N GLN A 352 -4.42 -21.71 -8.17
CA GLN A 352 -4.23 -22.20 -6.79
C GLN A 352 -3.90 -23.71 -6.73
N GLN A 353 -4.42 -24.49 -7.68
CA GLN A 353 -4.20 -25.94 -7.77
C GLN A 353 -3.05 -26.31 -8.71
N HIS A 354 -2.34 -25.34 -9.28
CA HIS A 354 -1.26 -25.53 -10.26
C HIS A 354 -1.66 -26.37 -11.49
N LYS A 355 -2.91 -26.24 -11.94
CA LYS A 355 -3.51 -26.96 -13.08
C LYS A 355 -3.18 -26.30 -14.43
N SER A 356 -1.91 -26.34 -14.81
CA SER A 356 -1.37 -25.63 -15.97
C SER A 356 -1.97 -26.07 -17.33
N LYS A 357 -2.35 -27.35 -17.47
CA LYS A 357 -2.95 -27.88 -18.71
C LYS A 357 -4.36 -27.35 -18.92
N GLU A 358 -5.17 -27.39 -17.88
CA GLU A 358 -6.55 -26.90 -17.85
C GLU A 358 -6.58 -25.39 -18.08
N LEU A 359 -5.67 -24.66 -17.42
CA LEU A 359 -5.51 -23.22 -17.62
C LEU A 359 -5.17 -22.86 -19.07
N LYS A 360 -4.20 -23.56 -19.68
CA LYS A 360 -3.84 -23.36 -21.09
C LYS A 360 -5.01 -23.66 -22.03
N SER A 361 -5.78 -24.71 -21.75
CA SER A 361 -6.98 -25.05 -22.55
C SER A 361 -8.06 -23.98 -22.46
N LEU A 362 -8.29 -23.44 -21.25
CA LEU A 362 -9.21 -22.33 -21.01
C LEU A 362 -8.76 -21.08 -21.78
N TYR A 363 -7.49 -20.68 -21.67
CA TYR A 363 -6.95 -19.53 -22.40
C TYR A 363 -7.07 -19.66 -23.92
N ASN A 364 -6.78 -20.84 -24.48
CA ASN A 364 -6.96 -21.10 -25.92
C ASN A 364 -8.43 -21.03 -26.36
N SER A 365 -9.35 -21.40 -25.48
CA SER A 365 -10.79 -21.38 -25.79
C SER A 365 -11.32 -19.94 -25.73
N ALA A 366 -10.92 -19.17 -24.72
CA ALA A 366 -11.20 -17.74 -24.64
C ALA A 366 -10.62 -16.97 -25.83
N LYS A 367 -9.35 -17.23 -26.22
CA LYS A 367 -8.72 -16.61 -27.40
C LYS A 367 -9.52 -16.83 -28.68
N ARG A 368 -10.00 -18.07 -28.91
CA ARG A 368 -10.82 -18.41 -30.08
C ARG A 368 -12.16 -17.68 -30.06
N ARG A 369 -12.81 -17.58 -28.89
CA ARG A 369 -14.06 -16.83 -28.72
C ARG A 369 -13.85 -15.35 -29.04
N GLU A 370 -12.88 -14.70 -28.42
CA GLU A 370 -12.68 -13.26 -28.58
C GLU A 370 -12.26 -12.87 -30.01
N LYS A 371 -11.46 -13.71 -30.70
CA LYS A 371 -11.12 -13.49 -32.11
C LYS A 371 -12.28 -13.68 -33.10
N SER A 372 -13.38 -14.30 -32.66
CA SER A 372 -14.55 -14.58 -33.50
C SER A 372 -15.66 -13.54 -33.35
N LYS A 373 -15.52 -12.60 -32.41
CA LYS A 373 -16.40 -11.43 -32.24
C LYS A 373 -15.96 -10.33 -33.20
#